data_AF-A0A7C1B5Q9-F1
#
_entry.id   AF-A0A7C1B5Q9-F1
#
_cell.length_a   1.000
_cell.length_b   1.000
_cell.length_c   1.000
_cell.angle_alpha   90.00
_cell.angle_beta   90.00
_cell.angle_gamma   90.00
#
_symmetry.space_group_name_H-M   'P 1'
#
loop_
_entity.id
_entity.type
_entity.pdbx_description
1 polymer ?
#
loop_
_entity_poly.entity_id
_entity_poly.type
_entity_poly.pdbx_seq_one_letter_code
_entity_poly.pdbx_strand_id
1 'polypeptide(L)'
;MMGKRIIVGGGRIGREVAMQFPGSIIIEADPSAAERSSRIHDTRVVIGDGGDEKLLLDVGLDEAEAFISLTDDDEVNYRSATIAKRYGVPKIVVRVEDPEHEERFRRLGVETVTFPAKMIANYIGDLLRSDGLDSNSIPFGKILVPLIGKVRAEKAFKEALLIASASNGKTVVEVISSDIMELRKKEAMAREVGVPLFNHLLEEGKLIEMLKSHLHEADCIIIDDEKIALIDRLLHRNVILQLMRSVSCPVLVARTCNYYRHILVLLDSSEVSERILIIALQIAHLFGSDLSVLVLEEMSPEFRERIKKRGEVENVDIIKLKVDGNAMIEAVKEVKSQKYDLIVIPWRGTGIIRSSMIRKIVNDASCSVLTVA
;
A
#
# COMPACT_ATOMS: atom_id res chain seq x y z
N MET A 1 -6.52 31.51 -18.03
CA MET A 1 -7.79 31.13 -17.39
C MET A 1 -7.54 29.84 -16.64
N MET A 2 -7.85 29.78 -15.34
CA MET A 2 -7.93 28.50 -14.63
C MET A 2 -9.23 27.84 -15.07
N GLY A 3 -9.17 26.63 -15.63
CA GLY A 3 -10.38 25.99 -16.12
C GLY A 3 -11.26 25.39 -15.03
N LYS A 4 -12.48 25.04 -15.44
CA LYS A 4 -13.60 24.70 -14.56
C LYS A 4 -13.34 23.36 -13.87
N ARG A 5 -13.42 23.35 -12.54
CA ARG A 5 -13.31 22.16 -11.69
C ARG A 5 -14.59 21.99 -10.91
N ILE A 6 -15.14 20.77 -10.93
CA ILE A 6 -16.32 20.44 -10.14
C ILE A 6 -15.91 19.49 -9.03
N ILE A 7 -16.26 19.85 -7.81
CA ILE A 7 -15.99 19.10 -6.59
C ILE A 7 -17.34 18.67 -6.02
N VAL A 8 -17.57 17.37 -5.90
CA VAL A 8 -18.74 16.82 -5.21
C VAL A 8 -18.33 16.47 -3.77
N GLY A 9 -18.98 17.11 -2.79
CA GLY A 9 -18.64 17.06 -1.38
C GLY A 9 -17.90 18.32 -0.91
N GLY A 10 -18.58 19.16 -0.14
CA GLY A 10 -18.09 20.34 0.59
C GLY A 10 -17.68 20.03 2.05
N GLY A 11 -17.38 18.77 2.34
CA GLY A 11 -16.74 18.36 3.60
C GLY A 11 -15.31 18.92 3.75
N ARG A 12 -14.58 18.44 4.77
CA ARG A 12 -13.22 18.94 5.05
C ARG A 12 -12.29 18.83 3.84
N ILE A 13 -12.21 17.65 3.22
CA ILE A 13 -11.30 17.39 2.10
C ILE A 13 -11.67 18.24 0.88
N GLY A 14 -12.95 18.27 0.48
CA GLY A 14 -13.38 19.06 -0.67
C GLY A 14 -13.16 20.56 -0.52
N ARG A 15 -13.26 21.09 0.71
CA ARG A 15 -12.92 22.48 1.02
C ARG A 15 -11.42 22.77 0.88
N GLU A 16 -10.55 21.89 1.37
CA GLU A 16 -9.10 22.02 1.21
C GLU A 16 -8.68 21.97 -0.26
N VAL A 17 -9.32 21.09 -1.05
CA VAL A 17 -9.10 21.04 -2.50
C VAL A 17 -9.55 22.35 -3.16
N ALA A 18 -10.75 22.85 -2.85
CA ALA A 18 -11.24 24.10 -3.43
C ALA A 18 -10.35 25.32 -3.08
N MET A 19 -9.78 25.38 -1.87
CA MET A 19 -8.85 26.45 -1.48
C MET A 19 -7.57 26.47 -2.32
N GLN A 20 -7.11 25.32 -2.81
CA GLN A 20 -5.95 25.22 -3.70
C GLN A 20 -6.29 25.58 -5.16
N PHE A 21 -7.57 25.53 -5.53
CA PHE A 21 -8.04 25.76 -6.89
C PHE A 21 -9.17 26.79 -6.94
N PRO A 22 -8.86 28.10 -6.84
CA PRO A 22 -9.81 29.18 -7.11
C PRO A 22 -10.53 28.99 -8.46
N GLY A 23 -11.80 29.39 -8.51
CA GLY A 23 -12.74 29.19 -9.61
C GLY A 23 -13.46 27.83 -9.60
N SER A 24 -13.27 27.01 -8.57
CA SER A 24 -13.94 25.72 -8.44
C SER A 24 -15.44 25.85 -8.11
N ILE A 25 -16.22 24.83 -8.48
CA ILE A 25 -17.62 24.68 -8.10
C ILE A 25 -17.72 23.50 -7.14
N ILE A 26 -18.25 23.74 -5.93
CA ILE A 26 -18.59 22.68 -4.97
C ILE A 26 -20.08 22.36 -5.07
N ILE A 27 -20.41 21.08 -5.17
CA ILE A 27 -21.77 20.55 -4.97
C ILE A 27 -21.81 19.85 -3.62
N GLU A 28 -22.70 20.25 -2.73
CA GLU A 28 -22.80 19.71 -1.37
C GLU A 28 -24.26 19.50 -0.99
N ALA A 29 -24.59 18.30 -0.49
CA ALA A 29 -25.95 17.93 -0.13
C ALA A 29 -26.36 18.46 1.26
N ASP A 30 -25.42 18.52 2.22
CA ASP A 30 -25.66 19.07 3.56
C ASP A 30 -25.65 20.61 3.52
N PRO A 31 -26.78 21.30 3.79
CA PRO A 31 -26.85 22.75 3.76
C PRO A 31 -25.85 23.42 4.71
N SER A 32 -25.55 22.79 5.85
CA SER A 32 -24.61 23.33 6.83
C SER A 32 -23.16 23.31 6.30
N ALA A 33 -22.76 22.22 5.65
CA ALA A 33 -21.47 22.08 4.98
C ALA A 33 -21.35 23.00 3.77
N ALA A 34 -22.44 23.19 3.02
CA ALA A 34 -22.50 24.14 1.92
C ALA A 34 -22.27 25.58 2.42
N GLU A 35 -22.90 25.99 3.52
CA GLU A 35 -22.71 27.31 4.12
C GLU A 35 -21.26 27.52 4.63
N ARG A 36 -20.62 26.48 5.16
CA ARG A 36 -19.19 26.54 5.52
C ARG A 36 -18.31 26.67 4.28
N SER A 37 -18.65 25.97 3.20
CA SER A 37 -17.93 25.98 1.94
C SER A 37 -18.07 27.28 1.18
N SER A 38 -19.20 27.98 1.30
CA SER A 38 -19.45 29.26 0.59
C SER A 38 -18.58 30.41 1.10
N ARG A 39 -17.85 30.19 2.20
CA ARG A 39 -16.88 31.15 2.76
C ARG A 39 -15.51 31.06 2.07
N ILE A 40 -15.31 30.07 1.20
CA ILE A 40 -14.06 29.92 0.43
C ILE A 40 -14.04 30.99 -0.66
N HIS A 41 -12.92 31.72 -0.73
CA HIS A 41 -12.73 32.76 -1.72
C HIS A 41 -12.74 32.17 -3.14
N ASP A 42 -13.41 32.85 -4.07
CA ASP A 42 -13.49 32.48 -5.48
C ASP A 42 -13.95 31.02 -5.69
N THR A 43 -14.97 30.59 -4.96
CA THR A 43 -15.58 29.26 -5.09
C THR A 43 -17.09 29.40 -5.14
N ARG A 44 -17.73 28.79 -6.14
CA ARG A 44 -19.20 28.72 -6.21
C ARG A 44 -19.66 27.47 -5.49
N VAL A 45 -20.62 27.59 -4.57
CA VAL A 45 -21.22 26.43 -3.89
C VAL A 45 -22.66 26.27 -4.33
N VAL A 46 -23.05 25.03 -4.63
CA VAL A 46 -24.39 24.63 -5.05
C VAL A 46 -24.87 23.55 -4.10
N ILE A 47 -26.05 23.76 -3.50
CA ILE A 47 -26.66 22.77 -2.62
C ILE A 47 -27.39 21.72 -3.47
N GLY A 48 -27.05 20.45 -3.33
CA GLY A 48 -27.72 19.36 -4.03
C GLY A 48 -26.98 18.02 -4.01
N ASP A 49 -27.61 16.99 -4.55
CA ASP A 49 -27.04 15.64 -4.70
C ASP A 49 -26.07 15.60 -5.88
N GLY A 50 -24.80 15.33 -5.61
CA GLY A 50 -23.78 15.26 -6.66
C GLY A 50 -23.89 14.06 -7.60
N GLY A 51 -24.81 13.13 -7.36
CA GLY A 51 -25.18 12.09 -8.32
C GLY A 51 -26.39 12.44 -9.19
N ASP A 52 -26.96 13.65 -9.07
CA ASP A 52 -27.98 14.16 -9.99
C ASP A 52 -27.35 14.68 -11.29
N GLU A 53 -27.52 13.94 -12.38
CA GLU A 53 -27.00 14.29 -13.70
C GLU A 53 -27.48 15.66 -14.19
N LYS A 54 -28.72 16.05 -13.90
CA LYS A 54 -29.24 17.36 -14.31
C LYS A 54 -28.51 18.48 -13.58
N LEU A 55 -28.31 18.32 -12.27
CA LEU A 55 -27.56 19.29 -11.47
C LEU A 55 -26.11 19.42 -11.95
N LEU A 56 -25.46 18.29 -12.25
CA LEU A 56 -24.09 18.28 -12.77
C LEU A 56 -24.00 19.06 -14.09
N LEU A 57 -24.97 18.92 -14.98
CA LEU A 57 -25.02 19.68 -16.24
C LEU A 57 -25.35 21.16 -16.02
N ASP A 58 -26.24 21.49 -15.08
CA ASP A 58 -26.59 22.88 -14.75
C ASP A 58 -25.39 23.67 -14.21
N VAL A 59 -24.37 22.99 -13.65
CA VAL A 59 -23.10 23.60 -13.25
C VAL A 59 -22.01 23.53 -14.35
N GLY A 60 -22.33 22.90 -15.48
CA GLY A 60 -21.50 22.79 -16.67
C GLY A 60 -20.41 21.72 -16.59
N LEU A 61 -20.81 20.50 -16.22
CA LEU A 61 -19.96 19.30 -16.23
C LEU A 61 -19.29 19.02 -17.58
N ASP A 62 -20.01 19.25 -18.67
CA ASP A 62 -19.56 19.06 -20.05
C ASP A 62 -18.39 19.98 -20.46
N GLU A 63 -18.16 21.05 -19.70
CA GLU A 63 -17.05 21.99 -19.88
C GLU A 63 -15.95 21.82 -18.82
N ALA A 64 -16.08 20.85 -17.90
CA ALA A 64 -15.15 20.69 -16.79
C ALA A 64 -13.81 20.11 -17.25
N GLU A 65 -12.70 20.70 -16.82
CA GLU A 65 -11.35 20.16 -17.01
C GLU A 65 -11.03 19.05 -16.02
N ALA A 66 -11.65 19.12 -14.83
CA ALA A 66 -11.53 18.09 -13.80
C ALA A 66 -12.83 17.93 -13.00
N PHE A 67 -13.11 16.69 -12.63
CA PHE A 67 -14.19 16.29 -11.76
C PHE A 67 -13.63 15.54 -10.55
N ILE A 68 -14.03 15.94 -9.35
CA ILE A 68 -13.47 15.42 -8.10
C ILE A 68 -14.63 15.02 -7.18
N SER A 69 -14.82 13.73 -6.89
CA SER A 69 -15.88 13.27 -5.98
C SER A 69 -15.31 12.81 -4.64
N LEU A 70 -15.67 13.50 -3.56
CA LEU A 70 -15.03 13.41 -2.24
C LEU A 70 -16.01 13.18 -1.09
N THR A 71 -17.23 12.74 -1.40
CA THR A 71 -18.22 12.41 -0.36
C THR A 71 -17.78 11.17 0.42
N ASP A 72 -18.37 10.97 1.60
CA ASP A 72 -18.19 9.75 2.39
C ASP A 72 -19.04 8.57 1.84
N ASP A 73 -19.82 8.78 0.76
CA ASP A 73 -20.69 7.79 0.15
C ASP A 73 -20.13 7.33 -1.20
N ASP A 74 -19.62 6.09 -1.23
CA ASP A 74 -19.04 5.51 -2.43
C ASP A 74 -20.04 5.30 -3.58
N GLU A 75 -21.34 5.17 -3.30
CA GLU A 75 -22.37 5.07 -4.35
C GLU A 75 -22.60 6.41 -5.02
N VAL A 76 -22.67 7.50 -4.23
CA VAL A 76 -22.71 8.86 -4.76
C VAL A 76 -21.47 9.13 -5.60
N ASN A 77 -20.29 8.77 -5.08
CA ASN A 77 -19.03 8.93 -5.78
C ASN A 77 -18.93 8.11 -7.08
N TYR A 78 -19.42 6.88 -7.09
CA TYR A 78 -19.44 6.03 -8.27
C TYR A 78 -20.41 6.54 -9.34
N ARG A 79 -21.62 6.92 -8.93
CA ARG A 79 -22.63 7.47 -9.83
C ARG A 79 -22.18 8.77 -10.46
N SER A 80 -21.66 9.70 -9.65
CA SER A 80 -21.18 11.01 -10.10
C SER A 80 -20.00 10.89 -11.07
N ALA A 81 -19.02 10.03 -10.75
CA ALA A 81 -17.87 9.74 -11.61
C ALA A 81 -18.29 9.07 -12.94
N THR A 82 -19.29 8.19 -12.90
CA THR A 82 -19.83 7.55 -14.11
C THR A 82 -20.45 8.59 -15.03
N ILE A 83 -21.23 9.54 -14.49
CA ILE A 83 -21.80 10.66 -15.26
C ILE A 83 -20.66 11.50 -15.86
N ALA A 84 -19.69 11.93 -15.06
CA ALA A 84 -18.53 12.70 -15.52
C ALA A 84 -17.77 11.99 -16.67
N LYS A 85 -17.60 10.66 -16.56
CA LYS A 85 -16.97 9.86 -17.60
C LYS A 85 -17.77 9.86 -18.91
N ARG A 86 -19.10 9.75 -18.84
CA ARG A 86 -19.98 9.82 -20.02
C ARG A 86 -19.89 11.16 -20.74
N TYR A 87 -19.70 12.25 -20.00
CA TYR A 87 -19.52 13.60 -20.56
C TYR A 87 -18.08 13.91 -20.98
N GLY A 88 -17.16 12.95 -20.88
CA GLY A 88 -15.81 13.09 -21.42
C GLY A 88 -14.90 14.01 -20.60
N VAL A 89 -15.17 14.19 -19.30
CA VAL A 89 -14.29 14.99 -18.43
C VAL A 89 -12.88 14.40 -18.44
N PRO A 90 -11.83 15.19 -18.76
CA PRO A 90 -10.49 14.66 -18.97
C PRO A 90 -9.85 14.04 -17.72
N LYS A 91 -10.07 14.64 -16.55
CA LYS A 91 -9.51 14.20 -15.27
C LYS A 91 -10.60 13.93 -14.26
N ILE A 92 -10.66 12.71 -13.74
CA ILE A 92 -11.66 12.31 -12.76
C ILE A 92 -10.94 11.67 -11.58
N VAL A 93 -11.07 12.29 -10.40
CA VAL A 93 -10.50 11.80 -9.15
C VAL A 93 -11.63 11.47 -8.18
N VAL A 94 -11.57 10.31 -7.56
CA VAL A 94 -12.62 9.84 -6.66
C VAL A 94 -12.04 9.39 -5.33
N ARG A 95 -12.61 9.87 -4.23
CA ARG A 95 -12.42 9.29 -2.91
C ARG A 95 -13.16 7.96 -2.85
N VAL A 96 -12.46 6.95 -2.35
CA VAL A 96 -13.02 5.65 -2.05
C VAL A 96 -12.94 5.46 -0.55
N GLU A 97 -14.09 5.48 0.12
CA GLU A 97 -14.19 5.30 1.57
C GLU A 97 -14.03 3.83 1.94
N ASP A 98 -14.70 2.93 1.22
CA ASP A 98 -14.59 1.49 1.36
C ASP A 98 -13.60 0.94 0.32
N PRO A 99 -12.41 0.47 0.72
CA PRO A 99 -11.42 -0.09 -0.19
C PRO A 99 -11.94 -1.22 -1.08
N GLU A 100 -13.00 -1.95 -0.69
CA GLU A 100 -13.62 -3.00 -1.51
C GLU A 100 -14.21 -2.44 -2.82
N HIS A 101 -14.61 -1.17 -2.83
CA HIS A 101 -15.16 -0.51 -4.01
C HIS A 101 -14.09 -0.03 -5.00
N GLU A 102 -12.81 0.02 -4.63
CA GLU A 102 -11.78 0.62 -5.49
C GLU A 102 -11.68 -0.07 -6.87
N GLU A 103 -11.89 -1.39 -6.93
CA GLU A 103 -11.84 -2.14 -8.18
C GLU A 103 -12.96 -1.73 -9.16
N ARG A 104 -14.17 -1.41 -8.68
CA ARG A 104 -15.23 -0.90 -9.58
C ARG A 104 -14.88 0.47 -10.15
N PHE A 105 -14.21 1.34 -9.38
CA PHE A 105 -13.71 2.62 -9.85
C PHE A 105 -12.54 2.45 -10.83
N ARG A 106 -11.63 1.51 -10.56
CA ARG A 106 -10.54 1.17 -11.46
C ARG A 106 -11.04 0.71 -12.83
N ARG A 107 -12.07 -0.14 -12.87
CA ARG A 107 -12.75 -0.56 -14.11
C ARG A 107 -13.46 0.58 -14.83
N LEU A 108 -13.95 1.58 -14.10
CA LEU A 108 -14.49 2.81 -14.69
C LEU A 108 -13.38 3.68 -15.35
N GLY A 109 -12.12 3.42 -15.02
CA GLY A 109 -10.97 4.13 -15.58
C GLY A 109 -10.84 5.56 -15.03
N VAL A 110 -11.06 5.72 -13.72
CA VAL A 110 -10.88 6.97 -12.98
C VAL A 110 -9.72 6.84 -12.00
N GLU A 111 -9.14 7.97 -11.58
CA GLU A 111 -8.12 7.99 -10.53
C GLU A 111 -8.80 7.89 -9.16
N THR A 112 -8.25 7.08 -8.26
CA THR A 112 -8.83 6.85 -6.93
C THR A 112 -7.89 7.28 -5.82
N VAL A 113 -8.46 7.81 -4.75
CA VAL A 113 -7.79 8.08 -3.47
C VAL A 113 -8.54 7.33 -2.39
N THR A 114 -7.94 6.27 -1.85
CA THR A 114 -8.57 5.47 -0.80
C THR A 114 -8.41 6.17 0.54
N PHE A 115 -9.52 6.42 1.24
CA PHE A 115 -9.50 7.00 2.58
C PHE A 115 -9.36 5.87 3.61
N PRO A 116 -8.25 5.80 4.36
CA PRO A 116 -7.95 4.62 5.15
C PRO A 116 -8.57 4.76 6.55
N ALA A 117 -9.89 4.61 6.67
CA ALA A 117 -10.57 4.76 7.96
C ALA A 117 -10.14 3.68 8.98
N LYS A 118 -9.98 2.41 8.55
CA LYS A 118 -9.63 1.26 9.41
C LYS A 118 -8.24 1.35 10.04
N MET A 119 -7.17 1.43 9.24
CA MET A 119 -6.49 2.73 9.18
C MET A 119 -6.20 3.52 10.47
N ILE A 120 -6.80 4.71 10.43
CA ILE A 120 -6.87 5.70 11.49
C ILE A 120 -7.51 5.12 12.77
N ALA A 121 -8.54 4.29 12.65
CA ALA A 121 -9.20 3.67 13.80
C ALA A 121 -8.26 2.74 14.59
N ASN A 122 -7.47 1.92 13.90
CA ASN A 122 -6.44 1.07 14.49
C ASN A 122 -5.41 1.92 15.23
N TYR A 123 -4.90 2.96 14.57
CA TYR A 123 -3.96 3.90 15.20
C TYR A 123 -4.52 4.57 16.47
N ILE A 124 -5.75 5.07 16.43
CA ILE A 124 -6.41 5.64 17.62
C ILE A 124 -6.57 4.56 18.70
N GLY A 125 -6.99 3.35 18.32
CA GLY A 125 -7.11 2.22 19.23
C GLY A 125 -5.79 1.85 19.91
N ASP A 126 -4.67 1.93 19.20
CA ASP A 126 -3.34 1.73 19.77
C ASP A 126 -2.95 2.84 20.75
N LEU A 127 -3.28 4.10 20.45
CA LEU A 127 -3.02 5.23 21.36
C LEU A 127 -3.81 5.12 22.68
N LEU A 128 -5.02 4.54 22.63
CA LEU A 128 -5.91 4.41 23.78
C LEU A 128 -5.60 3.20 24.66
N ARG A 129 -4.88 2.18 24.14
CA ARG A 129 -4.42 1.04 24.94
C ARG A 129 -3.33 1.51 25.92
N SER A 130 -3.46 1.15 27.19
CA SER A 130 -2.67 1.70 28.32
C SER A 130 -1.16 1.42 28.25
N ASP A 131 -0.72 0.58 27.32
CA ASP A 131 0.69 0.26 27.05
C ASP A 131 1.28 1.09 25.89
N GLY A 132 0.51 2.04 25.33
CA GLY A 132 0.84 2.79 24.12
C GLY A 132 0.77 1.89 22.86
N LEU A 133 1.13 2.46 21.70
CA LEU A 133 1.48 1.64 20.53
C LEU A 133 2.65 0.75 20.92
N ASP A 134 2.36 -0.47 21.36
CA ASP A 134 3.37 -1.45 21.74
C ASP A 134 4.31 -1.59 20.54
N SER A 135 5.62 -1.44 20.75
CA SER A 135 6.62 -1.55 19.68
C SER A 135 6.50 -2.88 18.90
N ASN A 136 5.82 -3.86 19.51
CA ASN A 136 5.43 -5.14 18.94
C ASN A 136 4.33 -5.07 17.87
N SER A 137 3.71 -3.92 17.59
CA SER A 137 2.63 -3.81 16.58
C SER A 137 3.16 -3.32 15.22
N ILE A 138 4.41 -2.87 15.18
CA ILE A 138 5.02 -2.30 13.99
C ILE A 138 5.93 -3.35 13.37
N PRO A 139 5.73 -3.67 12.08
CA PRO A 139 6.48 -4.74 11.47
C PRO A 139 7.97 -4.39 11.31
N PHE A 140 8.29 -3.11 11.02
CA PHE A 140 9.65 -2.66 10.72
C PHE A 140 9.94 -1.28 11.32
N GLY A 141 10.99 -1.15 12.13
CA GLY A 141 11.46 0.16 12.64
C GLY A 141 12.38 0.87 11.64
N LYS A 142 13.24 0.11 10.94
CA LYS A 142 14.19 0.62 9.96
C LYS A 142 14.06 -0.13 8.63
N ILE A 143 13.66 0.59 7.58
CA ILE A 143 13.55 0.06 6.22
C ILE A 143 14.73 0.55 5.38
N LEU A 144 15.46 -0.37 4.75
CA LEU A 144 16.56 -0.06 3.84
C LEU A 144 16.13 -0.22 2.37
N VAL A 145 16.35 0.82 1.56
CA VAL A 145 16.14 0.84 0.11
C VAL A 145 17.47 1.07 -0.61
N PRO A 146 18.14 0.01 -1.11
CA PRO A 146 19.42 0.14 -1.78
C PRO A 146 19.27 0.59 -3.26
N LEU A 147 19.77 1.77 -3.61
CA LEU A 147 19.87 2.31 -4.97
C LEU A 147 21.23 1.97 -5.58
N ILE A 148 21.36 0.76 -6.13
CA ILE A 148 22.64 0.29 -6.69
C ILE A 148 22.72 0.64 -8.18
N GLY A 149 23.76 1.36 -8.57
CA GLY A 149 24.06 1.71 -9.97
C GLY A 149 23.13 2.79 -10.53
N LYS A 150 22.80 2.73 -11.83
CA LYS A 150 21.92 3.70 -12.51
C LYS A 150 20.42 3.48 -12.25
N VAL A 151 20.07 2.69 -11.23
CA VAL A 151 18.70 2.23 -10.99
C VAL A 151 18.00 3.17 -10.01
N ARG A 152 16.81 3.66 -10.39
CA ARG A 152 16.02 4.64 -9.60
C ARG A 152 15.28 4.04 -8.40
N ALA A 153 15.11 2.71 -8.39
CA ALA A 153 14.34 1.91 -7.42
C ALA A 153 13.01 2.58 -7.02
N GLU A 154 12.20 2.92 -8.03
CA GLU A 154 11.06 3.81 -7.82
C GLU A 154 9.93 3.10 -7.06
N LYS A 155 9.70 1.81 -7.37
CA LYS A 155 8.67 0.99 -6.71
C LYS A 155 9.02 0.75 -5.25
N ALA A 156 10.25 0.29 -4.99
CA ALA A 156 10.74 0.02 -3.65
C ALA A 156 10.71 1.25 -2.76
N PHE A 157 11.14 2.39 -3.29
CA PHE A 157 11.12 3.63 -2.51
C PHE A 157 9.68 4.08 -2.19
N LYS A 158 8.76 4.00 -3.16
CA LYS A 158 7.36 4.35 -2.93
C LYS A 158 6.69 3.42 -1.89
N GLU A 159 6.96 2.12 -1.94
CA GLU A 159 6.46 1.18 -0.92
C GLU A 159 7.08 1.41 0.46
N ALA A 160 8.37 1.77 0.53
CA ALA A 160 9.01 2.15 1.79
C ALA A 160 8.35 3.40 2.41
N LEU A 161 8.06 4.42 1.60
CA LEU A 161 7.33 5.60 2.05
C LEU A 161 5.92 5.24 2.53
N LEU A 162 5.21 4.38 1.80
CA LEU A 162 3.87 3.94 2.17
C LEU A 162 3.85 3.26 3.55
N ILE A 163 4.74 2.29 3.80
CA ILE A 163 4.86 1.63 5.10
C ILE A 163 5.25 2.64 6.19
N ALA A 164 6.21 3.52 5.91
CA ALA A 164 6.68 4.48 6.89
C ALA A 164 5.62 5.53 7.26
N SER A 165 4.82 6.01 6.29
CA SER A 165 3.70 6.90 6.54
C SER A 165 2.63 6.23 7.41
N ALA A 166 2.31 4.96 7.17
CA ALA A 166 1.34 4.22 7.97
C ALA A 166 1.82 4.02 9.43
N SER A 167 3.14 3.93 9.66
CA SER A 167 3.74 3.78 10.99
C SER A 167 3.68 5.02 11.89
N ASN A 168 3.21 6.16 11.37
CA ASN A 168 3.14 7.44 12.08
C ASN A 168 4.48 7.88 12.70
N GLY A 169 5.55 7.81 11.91
CA GLY A 169 6.89 8.32 12.28
C GLY A 169 7.75 7.35 13.09
N LYS A 170 7.27 6.12 13.32
CA LYS A 170 8.01 5.09 14.04
C LYS A 170 8.90 4.24 13.14
N THR A 171 8.60 4.20 11.84
CA THR A 171 9.45 3.61 10.82
C THR A 171 10.28 4.69 10.15
N VAL A 172 11.57 4.43 10.06
CA VAL A 172 12.55 5.26 9.36
C VAL A 172 12.92 4.59 8.04
N VAL A 173 13.06 5.40 6.99
CA VAL A 173 13.57 4.93 5.69
C VAL A 173 15.03 5.32 5.54
N GLU A 174 15.85 4.37 5.15
CA GLU A 174 17.25 4.56 4.81
C GLU A 174 17.46 4.28 3.32
N VAL A 175 18.14 5.18 2.62
CA VAL A 175 18.45 5.05 1.20
C VAL A 175 19.96 5.12 1.00
N ILE A 176 20.49 4.12 0.30
CA ILE A 176 21.91 4.03 -0.01
C ILE A 176 22.08 4.19 -1.53
N SER A 177 22.88 5.14 -1.99
CA SER A 177 23.10 5.38 -3.42
C SER A 177 24.51 5.87 -3.71
N SER A 178 25.05 5.59 -4.90
CA SER A 178 26.24 6.29 -5.41
C SER A 178 25.90 7.59 -6.14
N ASP A 179 24.61 7.86 -6.39
CA ASP A 179 24.12 9.05 -7.11
C ASP A 179 23.47 10.04 -6.14
N ILE A 180 24.14 11.18 -5.93
CA ILE A 180 23.68 12.25 -5.06
C ILE A 180 22.40 12.93 -5.55
N MET A 181 22.15 12.97 -6.86
CA MET A 181 20.95 13.57 -7.42
C MET A 181 19.73 12.69 -7.16
N GLU A 182 19.89 11.37 -7.19
CA GLU A 182 18.83 10.44 -6.80
C GLU A 182 18.51 10.57 -5.31
N LEU A 183 19.53 10.65 -4.43
CA LEU A 183 19.31 10.88 -2.99
C LEU A 183 18.50 12.16 -2.73
N ARG A 184 18.84 13.27 -3.40
CA ARG A 184 18.12 14.54 -3.27
C ARG A 184 16.66 14.45 -3.72
N LYS A 185 16.39 13.73 -4.82
CA LYS A 185 15.01 13.51 -5.28
C LYS A 185 14.22 12.70 -4.25
N LYS A 186 14.80 11.63 -3.70
CA LYS A 186 14.16 10.82 -2.67
C LYS A 186 13.89 11.62 -1.40
N GLU A 187 14.82 12.47 -1.00
CA GLU A 187 14.66 13.37 0.14
C GLU A 187 13.49 14.35 -0.04
N ALA A 188 13.34 14.94 -1.24
CA ALA A 188 12.21 15.80 -1.54
C ALA A 188 10.87 15.05 -1.42
N MET A 189 10.78 13.86 -2.02
CA MET A 189 9.58 13.01 -1.93
C MET A 189 9.25 12.60 -0.49
N ALA A 190 10.23 12.19 0.30
CA ALA A 190 10.01 11.80 1.70
C ALA A 190 9.53 12.99 2.54
N ARG A 191 10.07 14.19 2.29
CA ARG A 191 9.65 15.42 2.97
C ARG A 191 8.21 15.80 2.65
N GLU A 192 7.77 15.63 1.41
CA GLU A 192 6.39 15.88 1.00
C GLU A 192 5.37 15.02 1.77
N VAL A 193 5.74 13.77 2.11
CA VAL A 193 4.88 12.83 2.86
C VAL A 193 5.21 12.77 4.36
N GLY A 194 6.12 13.61 4.86
CA GLY A 194 6.48 13.68 6.27
C GLY A 194 7.23 12.45 6.81
N VAL A 195 7.90 11.68 5.95
CA VAL A 195 8.64 10.46 6.34
C VAL A 195 10.10 10.79 6.68
N PRO A 196 10.62 10.34 7.84
CA PRO A 196 12.03 10.46 8.17
C PRO A 196 12.90 9.65 7.20
N LEU A 197 13.80 10.33 6.49
CA LEU A 197 14.71 9.72 5.51
C LEU A 197 16.18 9.96 5.87
N PHE A 198 16.97 8.89 5.90
CA PHE A 198 18.43 8.95 6.01
C PHE A 198 19.08 8.53 4.70
N ASN A 199 19.96 9.38 4.18
CA ASN A 199 20.65 9.16 2.92
C ASN A 199 22.12 8.83 3.17
N HIS A 200 22.62 7.77 2.52
CA HIS A 200 24.03 7.41 2.54
C HIS A 200 24.59 7.41 1.11
N LEU A 201 25.60 8.25 0.89
CA LEU A 201 26.36 8.27 -0.36
C LEU A 201 27.45 7.21 -0.32
N LEU A 202 27.46 6.32 -1.32
CA LEU A 202 28.47 5.27 -1.45
C LEU A 202 29.74 5.81 -2.15
N GLU A 203 30.90 5.55 -1.55
CA GLU A 203 32.19 5.70 -2.22
C GLU A 203 32.43 4.50 -3.18
N GLU A 204 32.99 4.76 -4.36
CA GLU A 204 33.32 3.71 -5.34
C GLU A 204 34.24 2.64 -4.73
N GLY A 205 33.92 1.36 -4.96
CA GLY A 205 34.76 0.22 -4.55
C GLY A 205 34.42 -0.44 -3.20
N LYS A 206 33.56 0.15 -2.36
CA LYS A 206 33.15 -0.41 -1.04
C LYS A 206 31.69 -0.86 -0.95
N LEU A 207 30.99 -0.95 -2.09
CA LEU A 207 29.56 -1.25 -2.18
C LEU A 207 29.12 -2.44 -1.32
N ILE A 208 29.83 -3.57 -1.41
CA ILE A 208 29.45 -4.81 -0.71
C ILE A 208 29.68 -4.71 0.80
N GLU A 209 30.76 -4.06 1.22
CA GLU A 209 31.13 -3.92 2.64
C GLU A 209 30.18 -2.93 3.35
N MET A 210 29.87 -1.80 2.71
CA MET A 210 28.89 -0.85 3.20
C MET A 210 27.47 -1.42 3.18
N LEU A 211 27.07 -2.12 2.11
CA LEU A 211 25.78 -2.80 2.12
C LEU A 211 25.71 -3.76 3.29
N LYS A 212 26.73 -4.59 3.55
CA LYS A 212 26.70 -5.50 4.70
C LYS A 212 26.51 -4.80 6.05
N SER A 213 27.21 -3.69 6.32
CA SER A 213 27.06 -2.99 7.60
C SER A 213 25.63 -2.46 7.81
N HIS A 214 25.04 -1.86 6.78
CA HIS A 214 23.67 -1.31 6.86
C HIS A 214 22.58 -2.40 6.81
N LEU A 215 22.83 -3.51 6.09
CA LEU A 215 21.91 -4.65 6.01
C LEU A 215 21.73 -5.35 7.36
N HIS A 216 22.73 -5.30 8.26
CA HIS A 216 22.63 -5.89 9.60
C HIS A 216 21.76 -5.09 10.57
N GLU A 217 21.61 -3.78 10.34
CA GLU A 217 20.78 -2.90 11.17
C GLU A 217 19.35 -2.74 10.65
N ALA A 218 19.09 -3.16 9.41
CA ALA A 218 17.78 -3.02 8.79
C ALA A 218 16.80 -4.08 9.32
N ASP A 219 15.59 -3.64 9.68
CA ASP A 219 14.47 -4.53 10.03
C ASP A 219 13.76 -5.06 8.78
N CYS A 220 13.87 -4.35 7.66
CA CYS A 220 13.40 -4.83 6.35
C CYS A 220 14.21 -4.20 5.21
N ILE A 221 14.35 -4.95 4.12
CA ILE A 221 14.97 -4.46 2.88
C ILE A 221 13.93 -4.48 1.77
N ILE A 222 13.80 -3.38 1.04
CA ILE A 222 12.86 -3.28 -0.08
C ILE A 222 13.61 -3.09 -1.39
N ILE A 223 13.28 -3.90 -2.39
CA ILE A 223 13.93 -3.90 -3.71
C ILE A 223 12.91 -3.97 -4.85
N ASP A 224 13.19 -3.31 -5.98
CA ASP A 224 12.38 -3.43 -7.20
C ASP A 224 12.54 -4.84 -7.81
N ASP A 225 11.44 -5.36 -8.35
CA ASP A 225 11.41 -6.60 -9.14
C ASP A 225 12.28 -6.55 -10.40
N GLU A 226 12.39 -5.39 -11.05
CA GLU A 226 13.23 -5.18 -12.24
C GLU A 226 14.72 -5.47 -11.99
N LYS A 227 15.17 -5.35 -10.74
CA LYS A 227 16.53 -5.73 -10.33
C LYS A 227 16.75 -7.24 -10.42
N ILE A 228 15.69 -8.06 -10.32
CA ILE A 228 15.79 -9.52 -10.53
C ILE A 228 16.14 -9.81 -12.00
N ALA A 229 15.43 -9.18 -12.94
CA ALA A 229 15.52 -9.50 -14.36
C ALA A 229 16.81 -9.01 -15.06
N LEU A 230 17.34 -7.84 -14.66
CA LEU A 230 18.58 -7.27 -15.22
C LEU A 230 19.84 -8.00 -14.73
N ILE A 231 19.81 -8.49 -13.49
CA ILE A 231 20.93 -9.21 -12.85
C ILE A 231 20.97 -10.69 -13.30
N ASP A 232 19.80 -11.30 -13.54
CA ASP A 232 19.70 -12.67 -14.09
C ASP A 232 20.37 -12.84 -15.47
N ARG A 233 20.52 -11.76 -16.26
CA ARG A 233 21.14 -11.82 -17.61
C ARG A 233 22.66 -11.75 -17.62
N LEU A 234 23.30 -11.24 -16.57
CA LEU A 234 24.74 -10.89 -16.61
C LEU A 234 25.64 -11.82 -15.78
N LEU A 235 25.13 -12.53 -14.77
CA LEU A 235 25.93 -13.43 -13.94
C LEU A 235 25.09 -14.60 -13.42
N HIS A 236 25.58 -15.83 -13.60
CA HIS A 236 25.09 -17.01 -12.87
C HIS A 236 25.38 -16.87 -11.37
N ARG A 237 24.51 -16.17 -10.63
CA ARG A 237 24.24 -16.25 -9.18
C ARG A 237 23.45 -14.99 -8.79
N ASN A 238 22.14 -15.13 -8.67
CA ASN A 238 21.20 -14.04 -8.39
C ASN A 238 21.63 -13.30 -7.12
N VAL A 239 22.04 -12.04 -7.26
CA VAL A 239 22.47 -11.18 -6.15
C VAL A 239 21.38 -11.03 -5.09
N ILE A 240 20.11 -11.09 -5.49
CA ILE A 240 18.98 -11.11 -4.55
C ILE A 240 18.99 -12.39 -3.72
N LEU A 241 19.19 -13.57 -4.32
CA LEU A 241 19.35 -14.81 -3.55
C LEU A 241 20.63 -14.79 -2.69
N GLN A 242 21.69 -14.09 -3.11
CA GLN A 242 22.91 -13.92 -2.31
C GLN A 242 22.70 -12.95 -1.14
N LEU A 243 22.06 -11.80 -1.38
CA LEU A 243 21.65 -10.82 -0.37
C LEU A 243 20.72 -11.49 0.64
N MET A 244 19.66 -12.14 0.19
CA MET A 244 18.71 -12.89 1.02
C MET A 244 19.36 -14.06 1.78
N ARG A 245 20.47 -14.63 1.28
CA ARG A 245 21.27 -15.61 2.05
C ARG A 245 22.11 -14.96 3.15
N SER A 246 22.53 -13.72 2.97
CA SER A 246 23.37 -12.97 3.89
C SER A 246 22.60 -12.12 4.90
N VAL A 247 21.31 -11.86 4.68
CA VAL A 247 20.47 -11.05 5.56
C VAL A 247 19.56 -11.89 6.44
N SER A 248 19.40 -11.47 7.68
CA SER A 248 18.54 -12.09 8.69
C SER A 248 17.16 -11.43 8.80
N CYS A 249 16.94 -10.31 8.10
CA CYS A 249 15.69 -9.56 8.13
C CYS A 249 14.81 -9.86 6.89
N PRO A 250 13.50 -9.59 6.98
CA PRO A 250 12.58 -9.69 5.85
C PRO A 250 13.00 -8.88 4.62
N VAL A 251 12.74 -9.43 3.43
CA VAL A 251 12.99 -8.77 2.15
C VAL A 251 11.69 -8.65 1.37
N LEU A 252 11.31 -7.42 1.01
CA LEU A 252 10.16 -7.10 0.18
C LEU A 252 10.59 -6.84 -1.26
N VAL A 253 10.02 -7.61 -2.19
CA VAL A 253 10.16 -7.41 -3.62
C VAL A 253 8.98 -6.57 -4.10
N ALA A 254 9.24 -5.30 -4.37
CA ALA A 254 8.27 -4.30 -4.79
C ALA A 254 7.94 -4.46 -6.28
N ARG A 255 6.65 -4.60 -6.59
CA ARG A 255 6.12 -4.72 -7.97
C ARG A 255 5.10 -3.63 -8.26
N THR A 256 4.19 -3.43 -7.33
CA THR A 256 3.04 -2.53 -7.45
C THR A 256 2.94 -1.70 -6.18
N CYS A 257 2.98 -0.38 -6.32
CA CYS A 257 2.75 0.52 -5.19
C CYS A 257 1.24 0.70 -4.97
N ASN A 258 0.59 -0.35 -4.48
CA ASN A 258 -0.80 -0.31 -4.02
C ASN A 258 -0.83 -0.29 -2.50
N TYR A 259 -1.90 0.26 -1.97
CA TYR A 259 -2.22 0.11 -0.56
C TYR A 259 -2.46 -1.38 -0.26
N TYR A 260 -1.86 -1.92 0.81
CA TYR A 260 -1.98 -3.35 1.15
C TYR A 260 -3.38 -3.65 1.68
N ARG A 261 -4.38 -3.85 0.83
CA ARG A 261 -5.79 -4.05 1.26
C ARG A 261 -6.07 -5.52 1.53
N HIS A 262 -5.59 -6.39 0.65
CA HIS A 262 -5.71 -7.83 0.82
C HIS A 262 -4.32 -8.46 0.86
N ILE A 263 -4.00 -9.05 2.01
CA ILE A 263 -2.72 -9.71 2.24
C ILE A 263 -2.95 -11.21 2.20
N LEU A 264 -2.12 -11.93 1.45
CA LEU A 264 -2.08 -13.39 1.46
C LEU A 264 -0.84 -13.86 2.23
N VAL A 265 -1.02 -14.71 3.23
CA VAL A 265 0.09 -15.38 3.92
C VAL A 265 0.01 -16.89 3.69
N LEU A 266 1.13 -17.51 3.31
CA LEU A 266 1.21 -18.96 3.14
C LEU A 266 1.87 -19.57 4.37
N LEU A 267 1.17 -20.52 4.99
CA LEU A 267 1.62 -21.19 6.21
C LEU A 267 1.67 -22.71 6.05
N ASP A 268 2.69 -23.28 6.66
CA ASP A 268 2.81 -24.70 6.99
C ASP A 268 2.90 -24.87 8.53
N SER A 269 3.15 -26.07 9.04
CA SER A 269 3.14 -26.37 10.47
C SER A 269 4.48 -26.05 11.14
N SER A 270 5.37 -25.31 10.49
CA SER A 270 6.68 -24.96 11.04
C SER A 270 6.61 -23.77 11.99
N GLU A 271 7.59 -23.66 12.91
CA GLU A 271 7.73 -22.50 13.80
C GLU A 271 7.99 -21.19 13.02
N VAL A 272 8.61 -21.29 11.83
CA VAL A 272 8.86 -20.14 10.96
C VAL A 272 7.54 -19.54 10.47
N SER A 273 6.55 -20.38 10.16
CA SER A 273 5.19 -19.94 9.81
C SER A 273 4.53 -19.13 10.92
N GLU A 274 4.84 -19.39 12.19
CA GLU A 274 4.31 -18.63 13.31
C GLU A 274 4.87 -17.20 13.37
N ARG A 275 6.17 -17.02 13.05
CA ARG A 275 6.80 -15.69 12.90
C ARG A 275 6.28 -14.93 11.69
N ILE A 276 6.11 -15.62 10.57
CA ILE A 276 5.54 -15.08 9.34
C ILE A 276 4.14 -14.52 9.58
N LEU A 277 3.32 -15.28 10.31
CA LEU A 277 1.97 -14.84 10.65
C LEU A 277 1.97 -13.57 11.50
N ILE A 278 2.89 -13.43 12.47
CA ILE A 278 3.00 -12.20 13.28
C ILE A 278 3.25 -10.99 12.38
N ILE A 279 4.24 -11.08 11.48
CA ILE A 279 4.58 -9.98 10.58
C ILE A 279 3.42 -9.67 9.65
N ALA A 280 2.75 -10.69 9.11
CA ALA A 280 1.59 -10.50 8.25
C ALA A 280 0.43 -9.82 8.99
N LEU A 281 0.18 -10.18 10.26
CA LEU A 281 -0.83 -9.54 11.10
C LEU A 281 -0.47 -8.11 11.46
N GLN A 282 0.78 -7.81 11.80
CA GLN A 282 1.24 -6.44 12.07
C GLN A 282 1.07 -5.55 10.84
N ILE A 283 1.42 -6.03 9.64
CA ILE A 283 1.18 -5.29 8.40
C ILE A 283 -0.32 -5.14 8.17
N ALA A 284 -1.11 -6.19 8.34
CA ALA A 284 -2.56 -6.12 8.17
C ALA A 284 -3.20 -5.12 9.14
N HIS A 285 -2.80 -5.12 10.40
CA HIS A 285 -3.23 -4.15 11.40
C HIS A 285 -2.84 -2.74 10.99
N LEU A 286 -1.56 -2.55 10.63
CA LEU A 286 -1.00 -1.27 10.25
C LEU A 286 -1.74 -0.65 9.07
N PHE A 287 -2.19 -1.46 8.11
CA PHE A 287 -2.89 -1.00 6.91
C PHE A 287 -4.42 -1.08 7.00
N GLY A 288 -4.97 -1.72 8.03
CA GLY A 288 -6.38 -2.07 8.13
C GLY A 288 -6.83 -3.07 7.06
N SER A 289 -5.97 -4.03 6.73
CA SER A 289 -6.15 -5.02 5.68
C SER A 289 -6.98 -6.22 6.14
N ASP A 290 -7.51 -6.97 5.17
CA ASP A 290 -7.93 -8.35 5.38
C ASP A 290 -6.75 -9.30 5.18
N LEU A 291 -6.65 -10.31 6.05
CA LEU A 291 -5.59 -11.31 5.97
C LEU A 291 -6.14 -12.66 5.54
N SER A 292 -5.85 -13.05 4.30
CA SER A 292 -6.06 -14.41 3.82
C SER A 292 -4.92 -15.32 4.26
N VAL A 293 -5.24 -16.39 4.98
CA VAL A 293 -4.27 -17.39 5.43
C VAL A 293 -4.45 -18.66 4.62
N LEU A 294 -3.53 -18.94 3.70
CA LEU A 294 -3.51 -20.18 2.92
C LEU A 294 -2.67 -21.23 3.63
N VAL A 295 -3.36 -22.24 4.13
CA VAL A 295 -2.74 -23.35 4.87
C VAL A 295 -2.49 -24.51 3.92
N LEU A 296 -1.21 -24.89 3.76
CA LEU A 296 -0.79 -25.89 2.77
C LEU A 296 -0.87 -27.35 3.25
N GLU A 297 -1.22 -27.57 4.52
CA GLU A 297 -1.38 -28.90 5.13
C GLU A 297 -2.36 -28.91 6.30
N GLU A 298 -2.61 -30.08 6.87
CA GLU A 298 -3.43 -30.16 8.08
C GLU A 298 -2.71 -29.55 9.29
N MET A 299 -3.25 -28.43 9.76
CA MET A 299 -2.81 -27.80 11.01
C MET A 299 -3.50 -28.42 12.21
N SER A 300 -2.72 -28.61 13.29
CA SER A 300 -3.22 -29.02 14.59
C SER A 300 -4.30 -28.05 15.11
N PRO A 301 -5.31 -28.52 15.88
CA PRO A 301 -6.33 -27.66 16.46
C PRO A 301 -5.76 -26.49 17.26
N GLU A 302 -4.68 -26.72 18.02
CA GLU A 302 -4.02 -25.71 18.84
C GLU A 302 -3.42 -24.59 17.98
N PHE A 303 -2.81 -24.92 16.84
CA PHE A 303 -2.27 -23.92 15.93
C PHE A 303 -3.41 -23.08 15.33
N ARG A 304 -4.52 -23.70 14.94
CA ARG A 304 -5.69 -22.99 14.38
C ARG A 304 -6.26 -21.98 15.38
N GLU A 305 -6.36 -22.38 16.64
CA GLU A 305 -6.87 -21.52 17.70
C GLU A 305 -5.93 -20.33 17.96
N ARG A 306 -4.60 -20.56 17.93
CA ARG A 306 -3.62 -19.48 18.04
C ARG A 306 -3.72 -18.46 16.91
N ILE A 307 -3.90 -18.90 15.66
CA ILE A 307 -4.12 -18.00 14.52
C ILE A 307 -5.34 -17.11 14.77
N LYS A 308 -6.48 -17.73 15.12
CA LYS A 308 -7.74 -17.03 15.34
C LYS A 308 -7.62 -16.00 16.47
N LYS A 309 -7.10 -16.42 17.63
CA LYS A 309 -6.88 -15.55 18.79
C LYS A 309 -5.98 -14.37 18.47
N ARG A 310 -4.95 -14.56 17.64
CA ARG A 310 -4.07 -13.46 17.22
C ARG A 310 -4.77 -12.47 16.28
N GLY A 311 -5.57 -12.96 15.34
CA GLY A 311 -6.40 -12.07 14.50
C GLY A 311 -7.32 -11.18 15.33
N GLU A 312 -7.98 -11.76 16.34
CA GLU A 312 -8.84 -11.02 17.27
C GLU A 312 -8.05 -9.97 18.08
N VAL A 313 -6.86 -10.33 18.60
CA VAL A 313 -5.99 -9.41 19.35
C VAL A 313 -5.51 -8.24 18.50
N GLU A 314 -5.15 -8.52 17.24
CA GLU A 314 -4.65 -7.52 16.29
C GLU A 314 -5.78 -6.77 15.56
N ASN A 315 -7.05 -7.05 15.86
CA ASN A 315 -8.20 -6.47 15.14
C ASN A 315 -8.10 -6.65 13.60
N VAL A 316 -7.71 -7.86 13.17
CA VAL A 316 -7.55 -8.23 11.76
C VAL A 316 -8.53 -9.35 11.40
N ASP A 317 -9.28 -9.15 10.31
CA ASP A 317 -10.18 -10.15 9.76
C ASP A 317 -9.37 -11.25 9.05
N ILE A 318 -9.40 -12.46 9.62
CA ILE A 318 -8.68 -13.62 9.06
C ILE A 318 -9.61 -14.48 8.21
N ILE A 319 -9.30 -14.56 6.91
CA ILE A 319 -9.96 -15.45 5.96
C ILE A 319 -9.12 -16.70 5.77
N LYS A 320 -9.59 -17.84 6.31
CA LYS A 320 -8.82 -19.09 6.23
C LYS A 320 -9.11 -19.85 4.94
N LEU A 321 -8.08 -20.11 4.15
CA LEU A 321 -8.12 -20.89 2.94
C LEU A 321 -7.45 -22.25 3.18
N LYS A 322 -8.09 -23.33 2.70
CA LYS A 322 -7.54 -24.67 2.72
C LYS A 322 -7.16 -25.09 1.32
N VAL A 323 -6.04 -25.79 1.20
CA VAL A 323 -5.66 -26.46 -0.04
C VAL A 323 -6.43 -27.77 -0.18
N ASP A 324 -7.15 -27.91 -1.29
CA ASP A 324 -7.65 -29.20 -1.76
C ASP A 324 -6.72 -29.71 -2.87
N GLY A 325 -5.99 -30.80 -2.60
CA GLY A 325 -5.07 -31.41 -3.57
C GLY A 325 -3.61 -30.96 -3.43
N ASN A 326 -2.95 -30.66 -4.56
CA ASN A 326 -1.50 -30.40 -4.55
C ASN A 326 -1.20 -28.97 -4.08
N ALA A 327 -0.56 -28.84 -2.91
CA ALA A 327 -0.17 -27.58 -2.29
C ALA A 327 0.58 -26.61 -3.22
N MET A 328 1.47 -27.11 -4.08
CA MET A 328 2.21 -26.25 -5.00
C MET A 328 1.30 -25.66 -6.09
N ILE A 329 0.35 -26.44 -6.59
CA ILE A 329 -0.58 -25.99 -7.65
C ILE A 329 -1.51 -24.93 -7.08
N GLU A 330 -2.17 -25.21 -5.95
CA GLU A 330 -3.12 -24.29 -5.34
C GLU A 330 -2.43 -23.01 -4.83
N ALA A 331 -1.23 -23.10 -4.22
CA ALA A 331 -0.47 -21.93 -3.82
C ALA A 331 -0.16 -21.01 -5.00
N VAL A 332 0.35 -21.56 -6.11
CA VAL A 332 0.69 -20.77 -7.30
C VAL A 332 -0.56 -20.18 -7.95
N LYS A 333 -1.68 -20.92 -7.95
CA LYS A 333 -2.96 -20.45 -8.47
C LYS A 333 -3.48 -19.27 -7.67
N GLU A 334 -3.45 -19.34 -6.34
CA GLU A 334 -3.93 -18.26 -5.48
C GLU A 334 -3.04 -17.01 -5.58
N VAL A 335 -1.72 -17.20 -5.64
CA VAL A 335 -0.73 -16.14 -5.88
C VAL A 335 -0.96 -15.41 -7.21
N LYS A 336 -1.44 -16.12 -8.25
CA LYS A 336 -1.74 -15.55 -9.57
C LYS A 336 -3.13 -14.94 -9.69
N SER A 337 -3.96 -15.05 -8.67
CA SER A 337 -5.37 -14.66 -8.73
C SER A 337 -5.59 -13.15 -8.86
N GLN A 338 -4.54 -12.33 -8.68
CA GLN A 338 -4.58 -10.86 -8.68
C GLN A 338 -5.50 -10.25 -7.60
N LYS A 339 -5.97 -11.05 -6.64
CA LYS A 339 -6.81 -10.59 -5.52
C LYS A 339 -6.01 -9.90 -4.42
N TYR A 340 -4.70 -10.08 -4.40
CA TYR A 340 -3.83 -9.67 -3.30
C TYR A 340 -2.90 -8.54 -3.72
N ASP A 341 -2.65 -7.63 -2.77
CA ASP A 341 -1.71 -6.52 -2.95
C ASP A 341 -0.33 -6.87 -2.36
N LEU A 342 -0.29 -7.78 -1.37
CA LEU A 342 0.93 -8.28 -0.74
C LEU A 342 0.83 -9.78 -0.48
N ILE A 343 1.91 -10.50 -0.80
CA ILE A 343 2.06 -11.92 -0.47
C ILE A 343 3.21 -12.09 0.53
N VAL A 344 2.94 -12.73 1.66
CA VAL A 344 3.94 -13.00 2.71
C VAL A 344 4.24 -14.49 2.75
N ILE A 345 5.52 -14.84 2.58
CA ILE A 345 6.01 -16.22 2.50
C ILE A 345 7.31 -16.41 3.30
N PRO A 346 7.65 -17.66 3.68
CA PRO A 346 8.98 -17.94 4.18
C PRO A 346 10.03 -17.72 3.09
N TRP A 347 11.21 -17.29 3.51
CA TRP A 347 12.38 -17.16 2.65
C TRP A 347 13.07 -18.52 2.43
N ARG A 348 13.30 -19.27 3.52
CA ARG A 348 13.90 -20.60 3.45
C ARG A 348 12.81 -21.64 3.38
N GLY A 349 13.12 -22.77 2.76
CA GLY A 349 12.16 -23.86 2.72
C GLY A 349 11.80 -24.31 4.13
N THR A 350 10.52 -24.33 4.45
CA THR A 350 9.95 -24.83 5.70
C THR A 350 9.09 -26.04 5.36
N GLY A 351 9.10 -27.10 6.18
CA GLY A 351 8.18 -28.24 6.03
C GLY A 351 7.82 -28.59 4.57
N ILE A 352 6.61 -28.21 4.15
CA ILE A 352 6.06 -28.40 2.80
C ILE A 352 6.40 -27.26 1.83
N ILE A 353 6.59 -26.04 2.33
CA ILE A 353 6.99 -24.88 1.53
C ILE A 353 8.46 -25.04 1.14
N ARG A 354 8.73 -25.77 0.05
CA ARG A 354 10.09 -25.99 -0.45
C ARG A 354 10.63 -24.76 -1.18
N SER A 355 11.96 -24.64 -1.27
CA SER A 355 12.64 -23.56 -2.00
C SER A 355 12.23 -23.43 -3.47
N SER A 356 11.76 -24.51 -4.11
CA SER A 356 11.20 -24.48 -5.46
C SER A 356 9.86 -23.77 -5.53
N MET A 357 9.01 -23.94 -4.51
CA MET A 357 7.72 -23.23 -4.40
C MET A 357 7.95 -21.74 -4.16
N ILE A 358 8.81 -21.39 -3.20
CA ILE A 358 9.18 -20.00 -2.89
C ILE A 358 9.65 -19.27 -4.15
N ARG A 359 10.59 -19.86 -4.89
CA ARG A 359 11.09 -19.29 -6.15
C ARG A 359 9.97 -19.09 -7.18
N LYS A 360 9.07 -20.05 -7.30
CA LYS A 360 7.96 -19.96 -8.25
C LYS A 360 7.00 -18.83 -7.86
N ILE A 361 6.65 -18.71 -6.58
CA ILE A 361 5.79 -17.63 -6.06
C ILE A 361 6.44 -16.27 -6.31
N VAL A 362 7.70 -16.08 -5.89
CA VAL A 362 8.43 -14.82 -6.07
C VAL A 362 8.48 -14.40 -7.53
N ASN A 363 8.60 -15.34 -8.48
CA ASN A 363 8.64 -15.04 -9.90
C ASN A 363 7.25 -14.74 -10.49
N ASP A 364 6.25 -15.52 -10.10
CA ASP A 364 4.93 -15.55 -10.74
C ASP A 364 3.92 -14.56 -10.13
N ALA A 365 4.16 -14.04 -8.93
CA ALA A 365 3.28 -13.08 -8.26
C ALA A 365 3.09 -11.80 -9.07
N SER A 366 1.85 -11.33 -9.23
CA SER A 366 1.58 -10.04 -9.89
C SER A 366 1.77 -8.84 -8.96
N CYS A 367 1.77 -9.07 -7.65
CA CYS A 367 1.88 -8.05 -6.60
C CYS A 367 3.19 -8.18 -5.82
N SER A 368 3.41 -7.27 -4.87
CA SER A 368 4.62 -7.29 -4.06
C SER A 368 4.69 -8.53 -3.17
N VAL A 369 5.92 -9.02 -2.93
CA VAL A 369 6.16 -10.26 -2.17
C VAL A 369 7.12 -9.98 -1.03
N LEU A 370 6.67 -10.17 0.21
CA LEU A 370 7.49 -10.13 1.41
C LEU A 370 7.96 -11.54 1.76
N THR A 371 9.27 -11.70 1.86
CA THR A 371 9.91 -12.94 2.29
C THR A 371 10.47 -12.76 3.69
N VAL A 372 10.17 -13.70 4.58
CA VAL A 372 10.57 -13.65 6.00
C VAL A 372 11.54 -14.78 6.31
N ALA A 373 12.68 -14.43 6.94
CA ALA A 373 13.79 -15.34 7.23
C ALA A 373 13.55 -16.27 8.42
#